data_AF-A0A2M8E2P7-F1
#
_entry.id   AF-A0A2M8E2P7-F1
#
_cell.length_a   1.000
_cell.length_b   1.000
_cell.length_c   1.000
_cell.angle_alpha   90.00
_cell.angle_beta   90.00
_cell.angle_gamma   90.00
#
_symmetry.space_group_name_H-M   'P 1'
#
loop_
_entity.id
_entity.type
_entity.pdbx_description
1 polymer ?
#
loop_
_entity_poly.entity_id
_entity_poly.type
_entity_poly.pdbx_seq_one_letter_code
_entity_poly.pdbx_strand_id
1 'polypeptide(L)' 'MSIFINKDTKVITQGITGKTGQFHTEKCQEY' A
#
# COMPACT_ATOMS: atom_id res chain seq x y z
N MET A 1 7.67 -5.19 7.69
CA MET A 1 6.53 -5.74 8.44
C MET A 1 6.88 -7.17 8.84
N SER A 2 6.66 -7.60 10.09
CA SER A 2 7.26 -8.86 10.61
C SER A 2 6.33 -9.76 11.43
N ILE A 3 5.10 -9.34 11.72
CA ILE A 3 4.12 -10.17 12.48
C ILE A 3 2.91 -10.51 11.62
N PHE A 4 2.29 -9.53 10.95
CA PHE A 4 1.09 -9.74 10.13
C PHE A 4 1.31 -9.68 8.62
N ILE A 5 2.39 -9.02 8.20
CA ILE A 5 2.66 -8.67 6.82
C ILE A 5 4.14 -8.93 6.58
N ASN A 6 4.51 -9.36 5.38
CA ASN A 6 5.89 -9.64 5.00
C ASN A 6 6.11 -9.29 3.51
N LYS A 7 7.32 -9.51 3.00
CA LYS A 7 7.70 -9.22 1.61
C LYS A 7 6.85 -9.94 0.55
N ASP A 8 6.21 -11.05 0.92
CA ASP A 8 5.41 -11.88 0.02
C ASP A 8 3.91 -11.51 0.10
N THR A 9 3.53 -10.58 0.97
CA THR A 9 2.13 -10.21 1.18
C THR A 9 1.63 -9.34 0.05
N LYS A 10 0.53 -9.77 -0.59
CA LYS A 10 -0.15 -9.00 -1.64
C LYS A 10 -1.21 -8.10 -0.99
N VAL A 11 -1.10 -6.80 -1.23
CA VAL A 11 -2.00 -5.78 -0.66
C VAL A 11 -2.79 -5.11 -1.78
N ILE A 12 -4.07 -4.80 -1.51
CA ILE A 12 -4.93 -4.01 -2.39
C ILE A 12 -5.44 -2.79 -1.63
N THR A 13 -5.48 -1.63 -2.30
CA THR A 13 -6.09 -0.41 -1.75
C THR A 13 -7.40 -0.14 -2.48
N GLN A 14 -8.51 -0.26 -1.78
CA GLN A 14 -9.81 0.13 -2.34
C GLN A 14 -9.93 1.66 -2.40
N GLY A 15 -10.48 2.19 -3.49
CA GLY A 15 -10.55 3.65 -3.70
C GLY A 15 -9.20 4.29 -4.05
N ILE A 16 -8.27 3.53 -4.61
CA ILE A 16 -6.92 4.01 -4.99
C ILE A 16 -6.94 5.23 -5.93
N THR A 17 -7.99 5.40 -6.73
CA THR A 17 -8.13 6.53 -7.66
C THR A 17 -8.46 7.86 -6.97
N GLY A 18 -8.77 7.86 -5.67
CA GLY A 18 -8.93 9.08 -4.88
C GLY A 18 -7.58 9.71 -4.54
N LYS A 19 -7.53 11.05 -4.42
CA LYS A 19 -6.30 11.82 -4.13
C LYS A 19 -5.46 11.26 -2.99
N THR A 20 -6.10 10.95 -1.85
CA THR A 20 -5.42 10.42 -0.67
C THR A 20 -4.95 8.97 -0.87
N GLY A 21 -5.78 8.14 -1.50
CA GLY A 21 -5.46 6.74 -1.79
C GLY A 21 -4.27 6.61 -2.74
N GLN A 22 -4.23 7.45 -3.78
CA GLN A 22 -3.14 7.53 -4.73
C GLN A 22 -1.83 7.95 -4.04
N PHE A 23 -1.84 9.09 -3.33
CA PHE A 23 -0.65 9.64 -2.68
C PHE A 23 0.02 8.65 -1.72
N HIS A 24 -0.75 8.01 -0.85
CA HIS A 24 -0.17 7.05 0.10
C HIS A 24 0.28 5.75 -0.58
N THR A 25 -0.42 5.28 -1.62
CA THR A 25 -0.01 4.05 -2.32
C THR A 25 1.33 4.24 -3.03
N GLU A 26 1.55 5.38 -3.69
CA GLU A 26 2.83 5.71 -4.31
C GLU A 26 3.97 5.73 -3.28
N LYS A 27 3.75 6.38 -2.12
CA LYS A 27 4.75 6.42 -1.04
C LYS A 27 5.00 5.06 -0.37
N CYS A 28 3.99 4.20 -0.30
CA CYS A 28 4.17 2.83 0.18
C CYS A 28 4.96 1.94 -0.79
N GLN A 29 4.99 2.25 -2.09
CA GLN A 29 5.80 1.52 -3.07
C GLN A 29 7.26 1.99 -3.11
N GLU A 30 7.51 3.27 -2.79
CA GLU A 30 8.87 3.82 -2.68
C GLU A 30 9.64 3.32 -1.44
N TYR A 31 8.92 2.88 -0.41
CA TYR A 31 9.45 2.38 0.87
C TYR A 31 9.82 0.89 0.83
#